data_AF-A0A1C5FSX1-F1
#
_entry.id   AF-A0A1C5FSX1-F1
#
_cell.length_a   1.000
_cell.length_b   1.000
_cell.length_c   1.000
_cell.angle_alpha   90.00
_cell.angle_beta   90.00
_cell.angle_gamma   90.00
#
_symmetry.space_group_name_H-M   'P 1'
#
loop_
_entity.id
_entity.type
_entity.pdbx_description
1 polymer ?
#
loop_
_entity_poly.entity_id
_entity_poly.type
_entity_poly.pdbx_seq_one_letter_code
_entity_poly.pdbx_strand_id
1 'polypeptide(L)' 'RRGGLAERLVDPLLEQAREHAERVALERAQRAELTGLGLPLHELELLTDGIDLAGLYRLATDLRKQWPA' A
#
# COMPACT_ATOMS: atom_id res chain seq x y z
N ARG A 1 25.53 -21.64 -20.97
CA ARG A 1 25.20 -21.50 -19.54
C ARG A 1 24.11 -20.43 -19.43
N ARG A 2 22.82 -20.81 -19.37
CA ARG A 2 21.68 -19.88 -19.23
C ARG A 2 20.96 -19.96 -17.88
N GLY A 3 21.30 -20.93 -17.04
CA GLY A 3 20.88 -20.99 -15.64
C GLY A 3 22.06 -20.66 -14.74
N GLY A 4 22.15 -19.44 -14.25
CA GLY A 4 23.19 -19.08 -13.29
C GLY A 4 22.97 -17.66 -12.78
N LEU A 5 22.36 -16.81 -13.61
CA LEU A 5 21.76 -15.56 -13.14
C LEU A 5 20.37 -15.80 -12.54
N ALA A 6 19.53 -16.59 -13.20
CA ALA A 6 18.19 -16.92 -12.72
C ALA A 6 18.22 -17.62 -11.35
N GLU A 7 19.05 -18.65 -11.19
CA GLU A 7 19.21 -19.41 -9.93
C GLU A 7 19.74 -18.53 -8.80
N ARG A 8 20.60 -17.53 -9.09
CA ARG A 8 21.10 -16.58 -8.08
C ARG A 8 20.06 -15.55 -7.65
N LEU A 9 18.98 -15.38 -8.41
CA LEU A 9 17.89 -14.45 -8.07
C LEU A 9 16.75 -15.12 -7.30
N VAL A 10 16.68 -16.45 -7.28
CA VAL A 10 15.58 -17.18 -6.60
C VAL A 10 15.53 -16.83 -5.12
N ASP A 11 16.62 -17.02 -4.37
CA ASP A 11 16.61 -16.78 -2.92
C ASP A 11 16.36 -15.30 -2.57
N PRO A 12 17.02 -14.30 -3.22
CA PRO A 12 16.70 -12.89 -2.96
C PRO A 12 15.24 -12.52 -3.26
N LEU A 13 14.66 -13.03 -4.35
CA LEU A 13 13.26 -12.74 -4.70
C LEU A 13 12.28 -13.40 -3.72
N LEU A 14 12.57 -14.61 -3.25
CA LEU A 14 11.78 -15.27 -2.21
C LEU A 14 11.81 -14.47 -0.90
N GLU A 15 12.98 -13.91 -0.55
CA GLU A 15 13.11 -13.07 0.63
C GLU A 15 12.32 -11.76 0.49
N GLN A 16 12.41 -11.07 -0.65
CA GLN A 16 11.60 -9.88 -0.91
C GLN A 16 10.10 -10.17 -0.87
N ALA A 17 9.69 -11.33 -1.39
CA ALA A 17 8.29 -11.77 -1.35
C ALA A 17 7.83 -12.03 0.10
N ARG A 18 8.68 -12.65 0.93
CA ARG A 18 8.41 -12.87 2.36
C ARG A 18 8.23 -11.55 3.11
N GLU A 19 9.18 -10.61 2.96
CA GLU A 19 9.11 -9.28 3.57
C GLU A 19 7.87 -8.51 3.13
N HIS A 20 7.51 -8.58 1.84
CA HIS A 20 6.29 -7.97 1.32
C HIS A 20 5.03 -8.61 1.93
N ALA A 21 4.98 -9.93 2.02
CA ALA A 21 3.84 -10.66 2.57
C ALA A 21 3.63 -10.32 4.06
N GLU A 22 4.71 -10.24 4.84
CA GLU A 22 4.67 -9.83 6.25
C GLU A 22 4.13 -8.41 6.41
N ARG A 23 4.61 -7.47 5.58
CA ARG A 23 4.11 -6.08 5.58
C ARG A 23 2.60 -6.03 5.26
N VAL A 24 2.17 -6.73 4.22
CA VAL A 24 0.75 -6.75 3.80
C VAL A 24 -0.14 -7.42 4.86
N ALA A 25 0.36 -8.48 5.53
CA ALA A 25 -0.37 -9.13 6.61
C ALA A 25 -0.60 -8.17 7.79
N LEU A 26 0.44 -7.43 8.19
CA LEU A 26 0.35 -6.42 9.24
C LEU A 26 -0.64 -5.30 8.86
N GLU A 27 -0.53 -4.78 7.63
CA GLU A 27 -1.42 -3.74 7.13
C GLU A 27 -2.90 -4.18 7.18
N ARG A 28 -3.19 -5.42 6.75
CA ARG A 28 -4.55 -5.97 6.77
C ARG A 28 -5.09 -6.12 8.20
N ALA A 29 -4.25 -6.57 9.15
CA ALA A 29 -4.65 -6.69 10.54
C ALA A 29 -5.01 -5.33 11.14
N GLN A 30 -4.18 -4.31 10.91
CA GLN A 30 -4.43 -2.94 11.39
C GLN A 30 -5.67 -2.32 10.74
N ARG A 31 -5.88 -2.54 9.44
CA ARG A 31 -7.10 -2.10 8.76
C ARG A 31 -8.35 -2.76 9.35
N ALA A 32 -8.28 -4.05 9.67
CA ALA A 32 -9.38 -4.76 10.30
C ALA A 32 -9.72 -4.18 11.69
N GLU A 33 -8.72 -3.79 12.48
CA GLU A 33 -8.94 -3.08 13.75
C GLU A 33 -9.68 -1.75 13.54
N LEU A 34 -9.25 -0.94 12.57
CA LEU A 34 -9.91 0.34 12.25
C LEU A 34 -11.35 0.16 11.76
N THR A 35 -11.58 -0.79 10.86
CA THR A 35 -12.94 -1.12 10.38
C THR A 35 -13.83 -1.61 11.51
N GLY A 36 -13.27 -2.34 12.48
CA GLY A 36 -13.98 -2.82 13.67
C GLY A 36 -14.57 -1.72 14.56
N LEU A 37 -14.10 -0.47 14.43
CA LEU A 37 -14.64 0.68 15.16
C LEU A 37 -16.03 1.12 14.67
N GLY A 38 -16.45 0.67 13.48
CA GLY A 38 -17.76 1.03 12.90
C GLY A 38 -17.91 2.51 12.53
N LEU A 39 -16.80 3.25 12.45
CA LEU A 39 -16.78 4.64 12.01
C LEU A 39 -16.54 4.73 10.50
N PRO A 40 -17.02 5.80 9.83
CA PRO A 40 -16.66 6.05 8.43
C PRO A 40 -15.14 6.14 8.27
N LEU A 41 -14.59 5.31 7.38
CA LEU A 41 -13.17 5.27 7.05
C LEU A 41 -12.99 5.66 5.59
N HIS A 42 -12.07 6.60 5.34
CA HIS A 42 -11.72 7.05 4.00
C HIS A 42 -10.24 6.78 3.73
N GLU A 43 -9.94 6.28 2.54
CA GLU A 43 -8.60 5.90 2.15
C GLU A 43 -8.08 6.84 1.07
N LEU A 44 -6.84 7.28 1.21
CA LEU A 44 -6.18 8.17 0.28
C LEU A 44 -4.90 7.50 -0.24
N GLU A 45 -4.53 7.83 -1.48
CA GLU A 45 -3.29 7.33 -2.06
C GLU A 45 -2.05 7.90 -1.34
N LEU A 46 -0.96 7.12 -1.36
CA LEU A 46 0.35 7.61 -0.94
C LEU A 46 0.99 8.38 -2.10
N LEU A 47 1.40 9.62 -1.84
CA LEU A 47 2.19 10.41 -2.79
C LEU A 47 3.69 10.11 -2.61
N THR A 48 4.26 9.27 -3.48
CA THR A 48 5.64 8.78 -3.37
C THR A 48 6.70 9.87 -3.46
N ASP A 49 6.42 10.95 -4.18
CA ASP A 49 7.35 12.06 -4.40
C ASP A 49 7.17 13.21 -3.38
N GLY A 50 6.30 13.03 -2.37
CA GLY A 50 5.93 14.06 -1.40
C GLY A 50 4.69 14.86 -1.80
N ILE A 51 4.33 15.86 -0.97
CA ILE A 51 3.13 16.68 -1.17
C ILE A 51 3.52 17.99 -1.87
N ASP A 52 2.98 18.20 -3.07
CA ASP A 52 2.91 19.48 -3.75
C ASP A 52 1.44 19.97 -3.83
N LEU A 53 1.23 21.14 -4.45
CA LEU A 53 -0.11 21.70 -4.56
C LEU A 53 -1.03 20.82 -5.42
N ALA A 54 -0.52 20.24 -6.51
CA ALA A 54 -1.30 19.36 -7.37
C ALA A 54 -1.70 18.07 -6.64
N GLY A 55 -0.76 17.49 -5.88
CA GLY A 55 -0.97 16.36 -4.98
C GLY A 55 -2.04 16.65 -3.94
N LEU A 56 -1.99 17.81 -3.29
CA LEU A 56 -3.02 18.21 -2.33
C LEU A 56 -4.43 18.25 -2.95
N TYR A 57 -4.57 18.86 -4.13
CA TYR A 57 -5.87 18.92 -4.81
C TYR A 57 -6.36 17.55 -5.27
N ARG A 58 -5.44 16.65 -5.64
CA ARG A 58 -5.76 15.27 -6.01
C ARG A 58 -6.29 14.50 -4.80
N LEU A 59 -5.61 14.56 -3.66
CA LEU A 59 -6.10 13.96 -2.40
C LEU A 59 -7.43 14.54 -1.95
N ALA A 60 -7.63 15.86 -2.04
CA ALA A 60 -8.88 16.51 -1.70
C ALA A 60 -10.04 16.05 -2.61
N THR A 61 -9.76 15.89 -3.90
CA THR A 61 -10.73 15.37 -4.89
C THR A 61 -11.12 13.93 -4.57
N ASP A 62 -10.15 13.08 -4.25
CA ASP A 62 -10.40 11.68 -3.91
C ASP A 62 -11.16 11.52 -2.60
N LEU A 63 -10.87 12.36 -1.60
CA LEU A 63 -11.66 12.41 -0.38
C LEU A 63 -13.10 12.84 -0.66
N ARG A 64 -13.31 13.86 -1.50
CA ARG A 64 -14.65 14.36 -1.84
C ARG A 64 -15.52 13.29 -2.51
N LYS A 65 -14.94 12.44 -3.36
CA LYS A 65 -15.65 11.32 -4.01
C LYS A 65 -16.16 10.28 -3.01
N GLN A 66 -15.53 10.17 -1.84
CA GLN A 66 -15.86 9.19 -0.81
C GLN A 66 -16.85 9.72 0.23
N TRP A 67 -17.05 11.04 0.29
CA TRP A 67 -17.96 11.65 1.26
C TRP A 67 -19.42 11.39 0.86
N PRO A 68 -20.31 11.02 1.79
CA PRO A 68 -21.74 10.89 1.50
C PRO A 68 -22.33 12.22 1.05
N ALA A 69 -23.23 12.22 0.06
CA ALA A 69 -23.89 13.42 -0.45
C ALA A 69 -24.67 14.17 0.65
#